data_AF-A0A224Z7P9-F1
#
_entry.id   AF-A0A224Z7P9-F1
#
_cell.length_a   1.000
_cell.length_b   1.000
_cell.length_c   1.000
_cell.angle_alpha   90.00
_cell.angle_beta   90.00
_cell.angle_gamma   90.00
#
_symmetry.space_group_name_H-M   'P 1'
#
loop_
_entity.id
_entity.type
_entity.pdbx_description
1 polymer ?
#
loop_
_entity_poly.entity_id
_entity_poly.type
_entity_poly.pdbx_seq_one_letter_code
_entity_poly.pdbx_strand_id
1 'polypeptide(L)'
;MRAAERKAEAKEATLTKKFDELKASHTKEVESVRQRLIDEQQKKERELLERLLPAIKVDAGLSHAEWLVAFERELHQWQKWQQQEQQQQQGTGDHLPRSTSTQSQTSGVTEDVERLQQLTLANSKLDKEVSHYKQVLSQTEDILQNLQRSVEEEEKRWHEKEEGHHKEWLLWQQQLAQAQAEASQRKNAGPTEREKQLEERCAALEADLRQLHGLQETTSEMQAKLKELQAKLQDEEGEKKLLEQKYDEESRNAQDVRTHLESRVRELEGTKLMRDDYDRLKQELAEMKAQLAEARRAVAKVDEESAASHSSLAQTHLSTSSPTKAVPDAVSLATNGPSASPTPAEKEKDDKGSSNKK
;
A
#
# COMPACT_ATOMS: atom_id res chain seq x y z
N MET A 1 10.32 -8.29 9.15
CA MET A 1 10.38 -6.82 9.00
C MET A 1 11.81 -6.29 9.11
N ARG A 2 12.45 -6.25 10.30
CA ARG A 2 13.82 -5.68 10.47
C ARG A 2 14.93 -6.22 9.56
N ALA A 3 14.88 -7.48 9.16
CA ALA A 3 15.88 -8.06 8.25
C ALA A 3 15.69 -7.65 6.78
N ALA A 4 14.46 -7.32 6.39
CA ALA A 4 14.14 -6.82 5.05
C ALA A 4 14.51 -5.34 4.93
N GLU A 5 14.24 -4.55 5.98
CA GLU A 5 14.64 -3.13 6.08
C GLU A 5 16.17 -2.99 5.99
N ARG A 6 16.94 -3.76 6.77
CA ARG A 6 18.41 -3.74 6.69
C ARG A 6 18.95 -4.12 5.32
N LYS A 7 18.28 -5.02 4.60
CA LYS A 7 18.65 -5.39 3.21
C LYS A 7 18.30 -4.28 2.22
N ALA A 8 17.23 -3.52 2.45
CA ALA A 8 16.87 -2.37 1.63
C ALA A 8 17.86 -1.21 1.85
N GLU A 9 18.17 -0.89 3.10
CA GLU A 9 19.17 0.13 3.47
C GLU A 9 20.56 -0.19 2.90
N ALA A 10 21.00 -1.44 2.97
CA ALA A 10 22.28 -1.86 2.39
C ALA A 10 22.32 -1.71 0.86
N LYS A 11 21.20 -1.97 0.18
CA LYS A 11 21.09 -1.76 -1.28
C LYS A 11 21.09 -0.29 -1.64
N GLU A 12 20.38 0.54 -0.88
CA GLU A 12 20.34 1.99 -1.07
C GLU A 12 21.72 2.63 -0.86
N ALA A 13 22.44 2.24 0.20
CA ALA A 13 23.81 2.67 0.46
C ALA A 13 24.78 2.25 -0.66
N THR A 14 24.58 1.07 -1.24
CA THR A 14 25.39 0.60 -2.37
C THR A 14 25.11 1.39 -3.65
N LEU A 15 23.85 1.74 -3.90
CA LEU A 15 23.44 2.53 -5.08
C LEU A 15 23.94 3.98 -4.98
N THR A 16 23.85 4.60 -3.82
CA THR A 16 24.40 5.95 -3.58
C THR A 16 25.90 5.97 -3.78
N LYS A 17 26.64 5.00 -3.23
CA LYS A 17 28.09 4.89 -3.46
C LYS A 17 28.44 4.77 -4.95
N LYS A 18 27.73 3.93 -5.70
CA LYS A 18 27.94 3.80 -7.15
C LYS A 18 27.60 5.07 -7.92
N PHE A 19 26.58 5.80 -7.49
CA PHE A 19 26.20 7.08 -8.10
C PHE A 19 27.28 8.14 -7.88
N ASP A 20 27.84 8.22 -6.67
CA ASP A 20 28.94 9.15 -6.36
C ASP A 20 30.23 8.80 -7.11
N GLU A 21 30.56 7.52 -7.24
CA GLU A 21 31.68 7.04 -8.06
C GLU A 21 31.49 7.41 -9.54
N LEU A 22 30.28 7.22 -10.08
CA LEU A 22 29.95 7.58 -11.46
C LEU A 22 30.04 9.09 -11.67
N LYS A 23 29.53 9.89 -10.73
CA LYS A 23 29.63 11.35 -10.77
C LYS A 23 31.08 11.81 -10.76
N ALA A 24 31.91 11.25 -9.89
CA ALA A 24 33.34 11.56 -9.84
C ALA A 24 34.07 11.17 -11.13
N SER A 25 33.74 10.02 -11.71
CA SER A 25 34.29 9.60 -13.01
C SER A 25 33.89 10.54 -14.13
N HIS A 26 32.61 10.93 -14.19
CA HIS A 26 32.10 11.83 -15.22
C HIS A 26 32.74 13.22 -15.14
N THR A 27 32.89 13.78 -13.93
CA THR A 27 33.57 15.08 -13.75
C THR A 27 35.01 15.04 -14.28
N LYS A 28 35.75 13.97 -14.00
CA LYS A 28 37.12 13.79 -14.51
C LYS A 28 37.16 13.68 -16.04
N GLU A 29 36.20 12.98 -16.62
CA GLU A 29 36.09 12.84 -18.08
C GLU A 29 35.77 14.19 -18.75
N VAL A 30 34.84 14.96 -18.19
CA VAL A 30 34.51 16.31 -18.66
C VAL A 30 35.71 17.25 -18.57
N GLU A 31 36.45 17.23 -17.46
CA GLU A 31 37.68 18.01 -17.31
C GLU A 31 38.75 17.59 -18.32
N SER A 32 38.92 16.29 -18.55
CA SER A 32 39.87 15.76 -19.55
C SER A 32 39.49 16.19 -20.98
N VAL A 33 38.21 16.13 -21.34
CA VAL A 33 37.73 16.59 -22.66
C VAL A 33 37.92 18.10 -22.80
N ARG A 34 37.60 18.87 -21.77
CA ARG A 34 37.80 20.32 -21.77
C ARG A 34 39.27 20.69 -21.95
N GLN A 35 40.18 20.00 -21.27
CA GLN A 35 41.62 20.25 -21.42
C GLN A 35 42.09 19.90 -22.83
N ARG A 36 41.70 18.74 -23.37
CA ARG A 36 42.03 18.36 -24.76
C ARG A 36 41.54 19.38 -25.79
N LEU A 37 40.33 19.92 -25.61
CA LEU A 37 39.79 20.94 -26.50
C LEU A 37 40.60 22.24 -26.45
N ILE A 38 41.03 22.66 -25.25
CA ILE A 38 41.89 23.82 -25.07
C ILE A 38 43.24 23.59 -25.78
N ASP A 39 43.87 22.44 -25.55
CA ASP A 39 45.18 22.12 -26.14
C ASP A 39 45.08 22.05 -27.68
N GLU A 40 44.01 21.46 -28.21
CA GLU A 40 43.76 21.38 -29.65
C GLU A 40 43.53 22.77 -30.27
N GLN A 41 42.76 23.63 -29.60
CA GLN A 41 42.53 25.00 -30.05
C GLN A 41 43.83 25.81 -30.06
N GLN A 42 44.60 25.74 -28.97
CA GLN A 42 45.90 26.40 -28.84
C GLN A 42 46.89 25.94 -29.91
N LYS A 43 46.88 24.66 -30.26
CA LYS A 43 47.71 24.11 -31.33
C LYS A 43 47.30 24.63 -32.70
N LYS A 44 46.00 24.59 -33.03
CA LYS A 44 45.47 25.11 -34.30
C LYS A 44 45.75 26.60 -34.49
N GLU A 45 45.67 27.38 -33.42
CA GLU A 45 45.98 28.80 -33.44
C GLU A 45 47.46 29.06 -33.76
N ARG A 46 48.39 28.33 -33.12
CA ARG A 46 49.82 28.42 -33.43
C ARG A 46 50.10 28.03 -34.88
N GLU A 47 49.57 26.90 -35.34
CA GLU A 47 49.72 26.41 -36.72
C GLU A 47 49.17 27.42 -37.74
N LEU A 48 48.04 28.06 -37.44
CA LEU A 48 47.46 29.09 -38.28
C LEU A 48 48.38 30.32 -38.39
N LEU A 49 48.90 30.80 -37.25
CA LEU A 49 49.79 31.97 -37.21
C LEU A 49 51.12 31.70 -37.92
N GLU A 50 51.71 30.52 -37.75
CA GLU A 50 52.91 30.10 -38.48
C GLU A 50 52.65 29.98 -40.00
N ARG A 51 51.47 29.52 -40.42
CA ARG A 51 51.09 29.42 -41.84
C ARG A 51 50.87 30.79 -42.48
N LEU A 52 50.24 31.73 -41.75
CA LEU A 52 49.98 33.08 -42.24
C LEU A 52 51.27 33.91 -42.35
N LEU A 53 52.22 33.68 -41.45
CA LEU A 53 53.44 34.49 -41.33
C LEU A 53 54.70 33.58 -41.21
N PRO A 54 55.06 32.82 -42.25
CA PRO A 54 56.14 31.84 -42.20
C PRO A 54 57.54 32.46 -42.03
N ALA A 55 57.67 33.77 -42.20
CA ALA A 55 58.91 34.51 -41.96
C ALA A 55 59.22 34.69 -40.47
N ILE A 56 58.23 34.55 -39.60
CA ILE A 56 58.36 34.72 -38.14
C ILE A 56 58.61 33.36 -37.51
N LYS A 57 59.70 33.22 -36.75
CA LYS A 57 60.06 31.98 -36.06
C LYS A 57 60.12 32.22 -34.56
N VAL A 58 59.34 31.44 -33.82
CA VAL A 58 59.26 31.49 -32.36
C VAL A 58 59.58 30.10 -31.80
N ASP A 59 60.21 30.03 -30.64
CA ASP A 59 60.57 28.77 -29.99
C ASP A 59 59.34 27.92 -29.63
N ALA A 60 59.34 26.65 -30.06
CA ALA A 60 58.26 25.70 -29.85
C ALA A 60 58.12 25.24 -28.38
N GLY A 61 59.16 25.43 -27.56
CA GLY A 61 59.17 25.02 -26.14
C GLY A 61 58.35 25.90 -25.19
N LEU A 62 57.83 27.04 -25.66
CA LEU A 62 57.10 28.01 -24.84
C LEU A 62 55.64 27.57 -24.59
N SER A 63 55.07 27.98 -23.44
CA SER A 63 53.64 27.84 -23.19
C SER A 63 52.84 28.71 -24.18
N HIS A 64 51.55 28.43 -24.39
CA HIS A 64 50.79 29.10 -25.45
C HIS A 64 50.68 30.62 -25.27
N ALA A 65 50.47 31.08 -24.04
CA ALA A 65 50.46 32.51 -23.74
C ALA A 65 51.83 33.17 -23.98
N GLU A 66 52.92 32.53 -23.55
CA GLU A 66 54.28 33.05 -23.74
C GLU A 66 54.67 33.05 -25.23
N TRP A 67 54.27 32.01 -25.96
CA TRP A 67 54.48 31.88 -27.39
C TRP A 67 53.79 33.00 -28.15
N LEU A 68 52.53 33.32 -27.84
CA LEU A 68 51.80 34.42 -28.48
C LEU A 68 52.47 35.77 -28.26
N VAL A 69 52.93 36.06 -27.04
CA VAL A 69 53.63 37.30 -26.72
C VAL A 69 54.96 37.40 -27.47
N ALA A 70 55.70 36.29 -27.59
CA ALA A 70 56.93 36.25 -28.37
C ALA A 70 56.64 36.43 -29.88
N PHE A 71 55.60 35.79 -30.39
CA PHE A 71 55.15 35.90 -31.77
C PHE A 71 54.75 37.34 -32.13
N GLU A 72 53.97 37.98 -31.26
CA GLU A 72 53.59 39.38 -31.44
C GLU A 72 54.82 40.30 -31.50
N ARG A 73 55.82 40.07 -30.63
CA ARG A 73 57.07 40.86 -30.64
C ARG A 73 57.85 40.69 -31.94
N GLU A 74 57.98 39.46 -32.44
CA GLU A 74 58.67 39.19 -33.69
C GLU A 74 57.92 39.75 -34.90
N LEU A 75 56.58 39.72 -34.89
CA LEU A 75 55.73 40.34 -35.91
C LEU A 75 56.00 41.85 -36.01
N HIS A 76 56.04 42.55 -34.88
CA HIS A 76 56.33 43.98 -34.86
C HIS A 76 57.75 44.29 -35.37
N GLN A 77 58.73 43.44 -35.10
CA GLN A 77 60.09 43.61 -35.63
C GLN A 77 60.14 43.38 -37.14
N TRP A 78 59.50 42.31 -37.62
CA TRP A 78 59.42 42.00 -39.04
C TRP A 78 58.72 43.10 -39.84
N GLN A 79 57.63 43.67 -39.32
CA GLN A 79 56.93 44.78 -39.95
C GLN A 79 57.79 46.04 -40.07
N LYS A 80 58.58 46.37 -39.03
CA LYS A 80 59.53 47.49 -39.07
C LYS A 80 60.62 47.27 -40.11
N TRP A 81 61.17 46.06 -40.18
CA TRP A 81 62.17 45.68 -41.18
C TRP A 81 61.61 45.83 -42.61
N GLN A 82 60.39 45.33 -42.85
CA GLN A 82 59.77 45.41 -44.17
C GLN A 82 59.53 46.87 -44.61
N GLN A 83 59.12 47.74 -43.68
CA GLN A 83 58.92 49.16 -43.96
C GLN A 83 60.23 49.90 -44.29
N GLN A 84 61.35 49.48 -43.68
CA GLN A 84 62.67 50.03 -43.95
C GLN A 84 63.23 49.57 -45.30
N GLU A 85 62.98 48.33 -45.69
CA GLU A 85 63.38 47.78 -47.00
C GLU A 85 62.67 48.50 -48.16
N GLN A 86 61.38 48.82 -47.98
CA GLN A 86 60.58 49.54 -48.98
C GLN A 86 61.07 50.98 -49.22
N GLN A 87 61.65 51.64 -48.21
CA GLN A 87 62.23 52.97 -48.35
C GLN A 87 63.59 52.96 -49.07
N GLN A 88 64.37 51.88 -48.96
CA GLN A 88 65.66 51.78 -49.64
C GLN A 88 65.52 51.51 -51.15
N GLN A 89 64.44 50.85 -51.59
CA GLN A 89 64.21 50.57 -53.01
C GLN A 89 63.68 51.77 -53.82
N GLN A 90 63.27 52.88 -53.17
CA GLN A 90 62.86 54.12 -53.86
C GLN A 90 63.98 55.16 -54.00
N GLY A 91 65.20 54.90 -53.49
CA GLY A 91 66.27 55.90 -53.37
C GLY A 91 67.35 55.93 -54.48
N THR A 92 67.29 55.06 -55.49
CA THR A 92 68.36 54.93 -56.50
C THR A 92 67.84 55.07 -57.93
N GLY A 93 67.67 56.32 -58.37
CA GLY A 93 67.40 56.64 -59.76
C GLY A 93 68.05 57.96 -60.15
N ASP A 94 69.36 57.98 -60.35
CA ASP A 94 70.07 59.22 -60.69
C ASP A 94 71.34 58.99 -61.52
N HIS A 95 71.24 58.68 -62.82
CA HIS A 95 72.39 58.78 -63.75
C HIS A 95 71.97 59.26 -65.16
N LEU A 96 72.09 60.57 -65.40
CA LEU A 96 72.59 61.12 -66.67
C LEU A 96 74.07 61.52 -66.42
N PRO A 97 75.01 61.64 -67.40
CA PRO A 97 74.81 62.54 -68.54
C PRO A 97 75.70 62.33 -69.82
N ARG A 98 75.44 63.20 -70.82
CA ARG A 98 76.42 63.98 -71.64
C ARG A 98 77.17 63.36 -72.85
N SER A 99 76.67 63.77 -74.03
CA SER A 99 77.31 64.44 -75.20
C SER A 99 78.77 64.17 -75.62
N THR A 100 78.96 63.98 -76.94
CA THR A 100 79.94 64.59 -77.89
C THR A 100 79.61 64.07 -79.30
N SER A 101 80.02 64.56 -80.47
CA SER A 101 80.47 65.85 -81.01
C SER A 101 80.76 65.57 -82.51
N THR A 102 80.56 66.57 -83.38
CA THR A 102 81.27 66.86 -84.66
C THR A 102 81.20 65.90 -85.88
N GLN A 103 80.40 66.32 -86.86
CA GLN A 103 80.73 66.62 -88.29
C GLN A 103 82.03 66.07 -88.89
N SER A 104 81.92 65.30 -89.99
CA SER A 104 82.77 65.42 -91.20
C SER A 104 82.15 64.68 -92.39
N GLN A 105 81.96 65.41 -93.50
CA GLN A 105 81.44 64.93 -94.76
C GLN A 105 82.62 64.49 -95.64
N THR A 106 82.71 63.19 -95.97
CA THR A 106 83.15 62.58 -97.25
C THR A 106 83.43 61.07 -97.12
N SER A 107 82.60 60.32 -96.35
CA SER A 107 82.67 58.85 -96.15
C SER A 107 81.27 58.21 -96.02
N GLY A 108 80.24 58.80 -96.65
CA GLY A 108 78.83 58.53 -96.30
C GLY A 108 78.31 57.14 -96.66
N VAL A 109 78.80 56.51 -97.73
CA VAL A 109 78.20 55.25 -98.22
C VAL A 109 78.56 54.04 -97.35
N THR A 110 79.78 53.97 -96.81
CA THR A 110 80.22 52.87 -95.95
C THR A 110 79.66 52.98 -94.53
N GLU A 111 79.59 54.19 -93.98
CA GLU A 111 79.00 54.44 -92.65
C GLU A 111 77.48 54.20 -92.64
N ASP A 112 76.77 54.59 -93.71
CA ASP A 112 75.34 54.33 -93.83
C ASP A 112 75.05 52.82 -93.94
N VAL A 113 75.90 52.05 -94.62
CA VAL A 113 75.78 50.59 -94.71
C VAL A 113 76.02 49.93 -93.35
N GLU A 114 77.05 50.34 -92.61
CA GLU A 114 77.31 49.83 -91.25
C GLU A 114 76.17 50.18 -90.29
N ARG A 115 75.62 51.40 -90.40
CA ARG A 115 74.46 51.84 -89.61
C ARG A 115 73.20 51.05 -89.94
N LEU A 116 72.95 50.75 -91.21
CA LEU A 116 71.83 49.92 -91.64
C LEU A 116 71.97 48.47 -91.13
N GLN A 117 73.19 47.93 -91.12
CA GLN A 117 73.48 46.62 -90.58
C GLN A 117 73.28 46.57 -89.06
N GLN A 118 73.70 47.59 -88.33
CA GLN A 118 73.43 47.72 -86.89
C GLN A 118 71.92 47.83 -86.59
N LEU A 119 71.18 48.62 -87.36
CA LEU A 119 69.71 48.72 -87.25
C LEU A 119 69.03 47.39 -87.52
N THR A 120 69.51 46.63 -88.51
CA THR A 120 68.98 45.30 -88.83
C THR A 120 69.23 44.32 -87.68
N LEU A 121 70.43 44.34 -87.11
CA LEU A 121 70.76 43.53 -85.93
C LEU A 121 69.92 43.93 -84.71
N ALA A 122 69.73 45.24 -84.47
CA ALA A 122 68.89 45.76 -83.39
C ALA A 122 67.43 45.35 -83.57
N ASN A 123 66.86 45.47 -84.77
CA ASN A 123 65.51 44.99 -85.06
C ASN A 123 65.38 43.48 -84.83
N SER A 124 66.37 42.68 -85.25
CA SER A 124 66.34 41.24 -85.01
C SER A 124 66.38 40.87 -83.51
N LYS A 125 67.03 41.70 -82.67
CA LYS A 125 67.01 41.54 -81.21
C LYS A 125 65.65 41.93 -80.64
N LEU A 126 65.10 43.07 -81.07
CA LEU A 126 63.78 43.54 -80.67
C LEU A 126 62.69 42.52 -81.04
N ASP A 127 62.75 41.93 -82.22
CA ASP A 127 61.79 40.90 -82.66
C ASP A 127 61.84 39.64 -81.78
N LYS A 128 63.03 39.24 -81.33
CA LYS A 128 63.20 38.14 -80.37
C LYS A 128 62.62 38.49 -79.01
N GLU A 129 62.86 39.70 -78.52
CA GLU A 129 62.30 40.19 -77.26
C GLU A 129 60.76 40.27 -77.34
N VAL A 130 60.21 40.82 -78.41
CA VAL A 130 58.75 40.86 -78.66
C VAL A 130 58.16 39.45 -78.71
N SER A 131 58.82 38.51 -79.37
CA SER A 131 58.38 37.11 -79.44
C SER A 131 58.41 36.44 -78.06
N HIS A 132 59.46 36.70 -77.28
CA HIS A 132 59.57 36.22 -75.91
C HIS A 132 58.46 36.79 -75.02
N TYR A 133 58.20 38.11 -75.08
CA TYR A 133 57.11 38.72 -74.29
C TYR A 133 55.73 38.20 -74.69
N LYS A 134 55.47 37.98 -75.99
CA LYS A 134 54.22 37.34 -76.43
C LYS A 134 54.05 35.93 -75.85
N GLN A 135 55.13 35.15 -75.82
CA GLN A 135 55.10 33.83 -75.22
C GLN A 135 54.82 33.89 -73.71
N VAL A 136 55.53 34.76 -72.99
CA VAL A 136 55.31 34.95 -71.53
C VAL A 136 53.88 35.41 -71.25
N LEU A 137 53.32 36.32 -72.05
CA LEU A 137 51.92 36.74 -71.94
C LEU A 137 50.95 35.58 -72.14
N SER A 138 51.12 34.78 -73.20
CA SER A 138 50.26 33.60 -73.44
C SER A 138 50.33 32.58 -72.30
N GLN A 139 51.53 32.31 -71.78
CA GLN A 139 51.71 31.41 -70.64
C GLN A 139 51.07 31.98 -69.37
N THR A 140 51.15 33.29 -69.16
CA THR A 140 50.52 33.96 -68.01
C THR A 140 49.00 33.90 -68.13
N GLU A 141 48.44 34.13 -69.31
CA GLU A 141 47.00 34.00 -69.59
C GLU A 141 46.50 32.57 -69.33
N ASP A 142 47.24 31.55 -69.79
CA ASP A 142 46.90 30.14 -69.54
C ASP A 142 46.91 29.81 -68.03
N ILE A 143 47.92 30.30 -67.29
CA ILE A 143 48.00 30.13 -65.83
C ILE A 143 46.82 30.82 -65.13
N LEU A 144 46.49 32.04 -65.53
CA LEU A 144 45.36 32.78 -64.96
C LEU A 144 44.02 32.08 -65.23
N GLN A 145 43.80 31.56 -66.44
CA GLN A 145 42.60 30.79 -66.76
C GLN A 145 42.49 29.50 -65.95
N ASN A 146 43.62 28.79 -65.75
CA ASN A 146 43.64 27.59 -64.93
C ASN A 146 43.38 27.89 -63.45
N LEU A 147 43.96 28.98 -62.91
CA LEU A 147 43.68 29.45 -61.56
C LEU A 147 42.22 29.84 -61.38
N GLN A 148 41.65 30.58 -62.33
CA GLN A 148 40.24 30.96 -62.30
C GLN A 148 39.34 29.72 -62.24
N ARG A 149 39.57 28.74 -63.12
CA ARG A 149 38.80 27.48 -63.11
C ARG A 149 38.96 26.72 -61.78
N SER A 150 40.17 26.67 -61.25
CA SER A 150 40.43 26.01 -59.96
C SER A 150 39.67 26.67 -58.80
N VAL A 151 39.59 28.00 -58.79
CA VAL A 151 38.82 28.76 -57.79
C VAL A 151 37.32 28.50 -57.95
N GLU A 152 36.78 28.55 -59.17
CA GLU A 152 35.37 28.27 -59.44
C GLU A 152 34.98 26.83 -59.00
N GLU A 153 35.84 25.84 -59.23
CA GLU A 153 35.63 24.48 -58.75
C GLU A 153 35.71 24.35 -57.22
N GLU A 154 36.58 25.13 -56.58
CA GLU A 154 36.69 25.15 -55.13
C GLU A 154 35.46 25.82 -54.49
N GLU A 155 35.00 26.95 -55.02
CA GLU A 155 33.76 27.61 -54.60
C GLU A 155 32.56 26.66 -54.72
N LYS A 156 32.46 25.95 -55.84
CA LYS A 156 31.42 24.94 -56.03
C LYS A 156 31.48 23.84 -54.96
N ARG A 157 32.68 23.32 -54.65
CA ARG A 157 32.87 22.31 -53.60
C ARG A 157 32.48 22.85 -52.21
N TRP A 158 32.77 24.12 -51.93
CA TRP A 158 32.36 24.76 -50.67
C TRP A 158 30.84 24.88 -50.57
N HIS A 159 30.16 25.30 -51.63
CA HIS A 159 28.71 25.38 -51.65
C HIS A 159 28.03 24.02 -51.48
N GLU A 160 28.52 22.98 -52.17
CA GLU A 160 27.99 21.61 -52.01
C GLU A 160 28.16 21.11 -50.56
N LYS A 161 29.30 21.43 -49.93
CA LYS A 161 29.58 21.07 -48.54
C LYS A 161 28.69 21.84 -47.56
N GLU A 162 28.48 23.12 -47.78
CA GLU A 162 27.58 23.97 -46.99
C GLU A 162 26.14 23.47 -47.08
N GLU A 163 25.66 23.16 -48.29
CA GLU A 163 24.33 22.59 -48.51
C GLU A 163 24.18 21.22 -47.84
N GLY A 164 25.23 20.38 -47.89
CA GLY A 164 25.29 19.10 -47.20
C GLY A 164 25.15 19.27 -45.68
N HIS A 165 25.94 20.15 -45.07
CA HIS A 165 25.84 20.45 -43.64
C HIS A 165 24.49 21.05 -43.26
N HIS A 166 23.88 21.89 -44.12
CA HIS A 166 22.56 22.45 -43.87
C HIS A 166 21.47 21.35 -43.85
N LYS A 167 21.53 20.40 -44.79
CA LYS A 167 20.62 19.24 -44.82
C LYS A 167 20.80 18.34 -43.60
N GLU A 168 22.05 18.07 -43.22
CA GLU A 168 22.35 17.31 -41.99
C GLU A 168 21.78 18.01 -40.76
N TRP A 169 22.00 19.32 -40.63
CA TRP A 169 21.45 20.10 -39.52
C TRP A 169 19.92 20.03 -39.45
N LEU A 170 19.22 20.13 -40.59
CA LEU A 170 17.77 19.97 -40.65
C LEU A 170 17.31 18.58 -40.20
N LEU A 171 18.03 17.53 -40.63
CA LEU A 171 17.77 16.15 -40.20
C LEU A 171 17.95 16.00 -38.69
N TRP A 172 19.04 16.54 -38.13
CA TRP A 172 19.29 16.53 -36.69
C TRP A 172 18.21 17.31 -35.93
N GLN A 173 17.77 18.46 -36.44
CA GLN A 173 16.71 19.25 -35.85
C GLN A 173 15.38 18.48 -35.84
N GLN A 174 15.04 17.80 -36.94
CA GLN A 174 13.84 16.96 -37.03
C GLN A 174 13.91 15.78 -36.07
N GLN A 175 15.04 15.06 -36.00
CA GLN A 175 15.24 13.94 -35.07
C GLN A 175 15.14 14.40 -33.62
N LEU A 176 15.70 15.56 -33.28
CA LEU A 176 15.60 16.13 -31.94
C LEU A 176 14.13 16.45 -31.58
N ALA A 177 13.39 17.08 -32.49
CA ALA A 177 11.98 17.37 -32.29
C ALA A 177 11.14 16.10 -32.12
N GLN A 178 11.42 15.06 -32.91
CA GLN A 178 10.76 13.76 -32.79
C GLN A 178 11.08 13.09 -31.44
N ALA A 179 12.35 13.03 -31.05
CA ALA A 179 12.75 12.46 -29.77
C ALA A 179 12.13 13.21 -28.58
N GLN A 180 12.03 14.54 -28.68
CA GLN A 180 11.37 15.36 -27.66
C GLN A 180 9.85 15.13 -27.60
N ALA A 181 9.20 14.94 -28.75
CA ALA A 181 7.78 14.59 -28.82
C ALA A 181 7.52 13.18 -28.23
N GLU A 182 8.33 12.19 -28.58
CA GLU A 182 8.24 10.83 -28.03
C GLU A 182 8.50 10.81 -26.51
N ALA A 183 9.50 11.55 -26.03
CA ALA A 183 9.76 11.69 -24.60
C ALA A 183 8.57 12.34 -23.86
N SER A 184 7.96 13.37 -24.46
CA SER A 184 6.78 14.04 -23.91
C SER A 184 5.56 13.12 -23.88
N GLN A 185 5.33 12.35 -24.95
CA GLN A 185 4.28 11.33 -24.97
C GLN A 185 4.50 10.25 -23.92
N ARG A 186 5.72 9.71 -23.78
CA ARG A 186 6.03 8.71 -22.75
C ARG A 186 5.82 9.25 -21.34
N LYS A 187 6.18 10.53 -21.11
CA LYS A 187 5.97 11.21 -19.82
C LYS A 187 4.48 11.41 -19.50
N ASN A 188 3.64 11.59 -20.51
CA ASN A 188 2.20 11.79 -20.32
C ASN A 188 1.40 10.48 -20.31
N ALA A 189 1.84 9.42 -21.00
CA ALA A 189 1.13 8.14 -21.06
C ALA A 189 1.55 7.16 -19.95
N GLY A 190 2.86 7.05 -19.68
CA GLY A 190 3.41 6.03 -18.78
C GLY A 190 3.01 6.17 -17.31
N PRO A 191 3.06 7.38 -16.71
CA PRO A 191 2.58 7.58 -15.34
C PRO A 191 1.07 7.38 -15.24
N THR A 192 0.30 7.96 -16.17
CA THR A 192 -1.16 8.00 -16.08
C THR A 192 -1.82 6.63 -16.26
N GLU A 193 -1.34 5.77 -17.17
CA GLU A 193 -1.89 4.40 -17.30
C GLU A 193 -1.51 3.52 -16.13
N ARG A 194 -0.26 3.60 -15.65
CA ARG A 194 0.20 2.79 -14.51
C ARG A 194 -0.46 3.23 -13.21
N GLU A 195 -0.66 4.54 -13.04
CA GLU A 195 -1.39 5.12 -11.91
C GLU A 195 -2.86 4.70 -11.94
N LYS A 196 -3.52 4.77 -13.11
CA LYS A 196 -4.89 4.27 -13.29
C LYS A 196 -5.01 2.77 -12.98
N GLN A 197 -4.08 1.94 -13.46
CA GLN A 197 -4.06 0.50 -13.12
C GLN A 197 -3.85 0.25 -11.63
N LEU A 198 -3.00 1.05 -10.97
CA LEU A 198 -2.81 0.95 -9.53
C LEU A 198 -4.07 1.37 -8.77
N GLU A 199 -4.72 2.44 -9.21
CA GLU A 199 -5.96 2.94 -8.62
C GLU A 199 -7.10 1.93 -8.76
N GLU A 200 -7.25 1.32 -9.94
CA GLU A 200 -8.20 0.21 -10.17
C GLU A 200 -7.92 -0.99 -9.26
N ARG A 201 -6.65 -1.37 -9.07
CA ARG A 201 -6.27 -2.47 -8.16
C ARG A 201 -6.50 -2.11 -6.70
N CYS A 202 -6.23 -0.88 -6.29
CA CYS A 202 -6.53 -0.40 -4.94
C CYS A 202 -8.04 -0.42 -4.69
N ALA A 203 -8.85 0.07 -5.62
CA ALA A 203 -10.30 0.05 -5.51
C ALA A 203 -10.86 -1.39 -5.40
N ALA A 204 -10.31 -2.33 -6.18
CA ALA A 204 -10.67 -3.74 -6.08
C ALA A 204 -10.31 -4.34 -4.71
N LEU A 205 -9.08 -4.10 -4.23
CA LEU A 205 -8.66 -4.56 -2.91
C LEU A 205 -9.48 -3.95 -1.77
N GLU A 206 -9.86 -2.68 -1.88
CA GLU A 206 -10.77 -2.05 -0.91
C GLU A 206 -12.17 -2.68 -0.94
N ALA A 207 -12.68 -3.05 -2.10
CA ALA A 207 -13.95 -3.76 -2.21
C ALA A 207 -13.88 -5.15 -1.55
N ASP A 208 -12.80 -5.90 -1.78
CA ASP A 208 -12.56 -7.20 -1.14
C ASP A 208 -12.44 -7.06 0.38
N LEU A 209 -11.76 -6.02 0.89
CA LEU A 209 -11.67 -5.74 2.32
C LEU A 209 -13.02 -5.42 2.95
N ARG A 210 -13.89 -4.66 2.26
CA ARG A 210 -15.26 -4.39 2.73
C ARG A 210 -16.08 -5.67 2.77
N GLN A 211 -15.96 -6.54 1.76
CA GLN A 211 -16.63 -7.84 1.76
C GLN A 211 -16.15 -8.74 2.91
N LEU A 212 -14.84 -8.81 3.13
CA LEU A 212 -14.26 -9.56 4.24
C LEU A 212 -14.73 -9.03 5.61
N HIS A 213 -14.85 -7.71 5.78
CA HIS A 213 -15.43 -7.13 6.99
C HIS A 213 -16.89 -7.56 7.19
N GLY A 214 -17.72 -7.51 6.14
CA GLY A 214 -19.11 -7.98 6.23
C GLY A 214 -19.21 -9.48 6.56
N LEU A 215 -18.32 -10.31 6.01
CA LEU A 215 -18.23 -11.72 6.37
C LEU A 215 -17.78 -11.93 7.82
N GLN A 216 -16.85 -11.11 8.31
CA GLN A 216 -16.41 -11.14 9.70
C GLN A 216 -17.55 -10.77 10.66
N GLU A 217 -18.29 -9.70 10.35
CA GLU A 217 -19.45 -9.25 11.14
C GLU A 217 -20.51 -10.36 11.21
N THR A 218 -20.94 -10.89 10.07
CA THR A 218 -21.93 -11.98 10.01
C THR A 218 -21.46 -13.25 10.72
N THR A 219 -20.16 -13.57 10.64
CA THR A 219 -19.58 -14.70 11.38
C THR A 219 -19.60 -14.44 12.89
N SER A 220 -19.31 -13.21 13.33
CA SER A 220 -19.34 -12.83 14.74
C SER A 220 -20.76 -12.86 15.31
N GLU A 221 -21.76 -12.40 14.54
CA GLU A 221 -23.18 -12.48 14.90
C GLU A 221 -23.64 -13.94 15.00
N MET A 222 -23.25 -14.78 14.03
CA MET A 222 -23.57 -16.21 14.07
C MET A 222 -22.93 -16.89 15.28
N GLN A 223 -21.68 -16.56 15.60
CA GLN A 223 -21.00 -17.09 16.79
C GLN A 223 -21.68 -16.63 18.09
N ALA A 224 -22.15 -15.39 18.16
CA ALA A 224 -22.91 -14.87 19.29
C ALA A 224 -24.25 -15.60 19.46
N LYS A 225 -25.02 -15.78 18.37
CA LYS A 225 -26.26 -16.57 18.38
C LYS A 225 -26.03 -18.02 18.79
N LEU A 226 -24.93 -18.63 18.36
CA LEU A 226 -24.59 -20.00 18.74
C LEU A 226 -24.31 -20.11 20.24
N LYS A 227 -23.61 -19.13 20.83
CA LYS A 227 -23.43 -19.05 22.30
C LYS A 227 -24.74 -18.84 23.04
N GLU A 228 -25.61 -17.96 22.54
CA GLU A 228 -26.94 -17.73 23.13
C GLU A 228 -27.79 -19.01 23.13
N LEU A 229 -27.80 -19.75 22.01
CA LEU A 229 -28.51 -21.04 21.92
C LEU A 229 -27.91 -22.09 22.85
N GLN A 230 -26.58 -22.13 23.02
CA GLN A 230 -25.94 -23.02 24.00
C GLN A 230 -26.36 -22.68 25.44
N ALA A 231 -26.46 -21.40 25.79
CA ALA A 231 -26.93 -20.98 27.10
C ALA A 231 -28.40 -21.38 27.33
N LYS A 232 -29.29 -21.11 26.37
CA LYS A 232 -30.71 -21.51 26.45
C LYS A 232 -30.87 -23.02 26.60
N LEU A 233 -30.06 -23.80 25.88
CA LEU A 233 -30.07 -25.26 26.00
C LEU A 233 -29.67 -25.71 27.41
N GLN A 234 -28.65 -25.09 28.01
CA GLN A 234 -28.25 -25.39 29.39
C GLN A 234 -29.33 -25.02 30.41
N ASP A 235 -30.01 -23.89 30.21
CA ASP A 235 -31.12 -23.46 31.05
C ASP A 235 -32.29 -24.45 30.96
N GLU A 236 -32.70 -24.85 29.74
CA GLU A 236 -33.74 -25.87 29.54
C GLU A 236 -33.35 -27.23 30.13
N GLU A 237 -32.09 -27.66 30.00
CA GLU A 237 -31.59 -28.87 30.66
C GLU A 237 -31.66 -28.76 32.19
N GLY A 238 -31.42 -27.57 32.75
CA GLY A 238 -31.58 -27.27 34.17
C GLY A 238 -33.04 -27.33 34.63
N GLU A 239 -33.95 -26.70 33.88
CA GLU A 239 -35.40 -26.74 34.13
C GLU A 239 -35.93 -28.17 34.04
N LYS A 240 -35.48 -28.95 33.06
CA LYS A 240 -35.83 -30.37 32.92
C LYS A 240 -35.43 -31.17 34.16
N LYS A 241 -34.20 -30.99 34.68
CA LYS A 241 -33.76 -31.67 35.91
C LYS A 241 -34.61 -31.28 37.12
N LEU A 242 -34.98 -30.00 37.22
CA LEU A 242 -35.85 -29.53 38.30
C LEU A 242 -37.26 -30.14 38.21
N LEU A 243 -37.81 -30.23 37.00
CA LEU A 243 -39.10 -30.87 36.76
C LEU A 243 -39.05 -32.37 37.05
N GLU A 244 -37.97 -33.06 36.68
CA GLU A 244 -37.75 -34.46 37.00
C GLU A 244 -37.68 -34.68 38.53
N GLN A 245 -36.94 -33.82 39.24
CA GLN A 245 -36.90 -33.84 40.70
C GLN A 245 -38.30 -33.63 41.33
N LYS A 246 -39.07 -32.64 40.85
CA LYS A 246 -40.43 -32.38 41.32
C LYS A 246 -41.36 -33.57 41.04
N TYR A 247 -41.23 -34.19 39.88
CA TYR A 247 -41.99 -35.39 39.53
C TYR A 247 -41.66 -36.55 40.47
N ASP A 248 -40.39 -36.79 40.79
CA ASP A 248 -39.98 -37.83 41.73
C ASP A 248 -40.47 -37.56 43.16
N GLU A 249 -40.45 -36.30 43.59
CA GLU A 249 -40.99 -35.86 44.88
C GLU A 249 -42.51 -36.08 44.96
N GLU A 250 -43.24 -35.66 43.92
CA GLU A 250 -44.69 -35.87 43.84
C GLU A 250 -45.04 -37.37 43.75
N SER A 251 -44.26 -38.16 43.00
CA SER A 251 -44.44 -39.61 42.93
C SER A 251 -44.23 -40.28 44.29
N ARG A 252 -43.22 -39.84 45.06
CA ARG A 252 -43.00 -40.31 46.44
C ARG A 252 -44.17 -39.90 47.35
N ASN A 253 -44.58 -38.65 47.30
CA ASN A 253 -45.72 -38.13 48.07
C ASN A 253 -47.02 -38.89 47.75
N ALA A 254 -47.31 -39.13 46.47
CA ALA A 254 -48.46 -39.91 46.04
C ALA A 254 -48.41 -41.36 46.55
N GLN A 255 -47.22 -41.98 46.55
CA GLN A 255 -47.01 -43.31 47.11
C GLN A 255 -47.18 -43.33 48.64
N ASP A 256 -46.69 -42.32 49.36
CA ASP A 256 -46.87 -42.17 50.80
C ASP A 256 -48.36 -42.00 51.16
N VAL A 257 -49.10 -41.15 50.43
CA VAL A 257 -50.55 -41.00 50.60
C VAL A 257 -51.26 -42.32 50.31
N ARG A 258 -50.90 -43.02 49.24
CA ARG A 258 -51.48 -44.32 48.90
C ARG A 258 -51.25 -45.34 50.02
N THR A 259 -50.03 -45.47 50.52
CA THR A 259 -49.72 -46.42 51.61
C THR A 259 -50.43 -46.05 52.91
N HIS A 260 -50.55 -44.75 53.24
CA HIS A 260 -51.35 -44.28 54.37
C HIS A 260 -52.83 -44.64 54.23
N LEU A 261 -53.42 -44.43 53.04
CA LEU A 261 -54.81 -44.80 52.77
C LEU A 261 -55.02 -46.32 52.83
N GLU A 262 -54.11 -47.12 52.29
CA GLU A 262 -54.14 -48.58 52.41
C GLU A 262 -54.09 -49.04 53.88
N SER A 263 -53.26 -48.40 54.71
CA SER A 263 -53.24 -48.66 56.15
C SER A 263 -54.56 -48.30 56.82
N ARG A 264 -55.14 -47.13 56.48
CA ARG A 264 -56.42 -46.68 57.03
C ARG A 264 -57.57 -47.59 56.62
N VAL A 265 -57.57 -48.09 55.39
CA VAL A 265 -58.53 -49.09 54.92
C VAL A 265 -58.42 -50.36 55.77
N ARG A 266 -57.20 -50.87 56.00
CA ARG A 266 -56.97 -52.06 56.84
C ARG A 266 -57.46 -51.87 58.27
N GLU A 267 -57.25 -50.68 58.86
CA GLU A 267 -57.80 -50.34 60.18
C GLU A 267 -59.34 -50.33 60.18
N LEU A 268 -59.95 -49.70 59.17
CA LEU A 268 -61.40 -49.65 59.02
C LEU A 268 -62.00 -51.05 58.85
N GLU A 269 -61.38 -51.91 58.05
CA GLU A 269 -61.73 -53.33 57.91
C GLU A 269 -61.66 -54.06 59.25
N GLY A 270 -60.61 -53.82 60.06
CA GLY A 270 -60.49 -54.36 61.41
C GLY A 270 -61.61 -53.90 62.35
N THR A 271 -61.95 -52.60 62.34
CA THR A 271 -63.08 -52.09 63.16
C THR A 271 -64.44 -52.60 62.70
N LYS A 272 -64.61 -52.83 61.39
CA LYS A 272 -65.81 -53.44 60.83
C LYS A 272 -65.96 -54.87 61.31
N LEU A 273 -64.89 -55.67 61.28
CA LEU A 273 -64.91 -57.05 61.79
C LEU A 273 -65.31 -57.09 63.27
N MET A 274 -64.72 -56.23 64.11
CA MET A 274 -65.09 -56.12 65.53
C MET A 274 -66.55 -55.73 65.75
N ARG A 275 -67.11 -54.89 64.86
CA ARG A 275 -68.53 -54.53 64.89
C ARG A 275 -69.41 -55.71 64.50
N ASP A 276 -69.05 -56.42 63.44
CA ASP A 276 -69.77 -57.61 62.99
C ASP A 276 -69.76 -58.69 64.09
N ASP A 277 -68.64 -58.88 64.79
CA ASP A 277 -68.52 -59.75 65.97
C ASP A 277 -69.39 -59.27 67.15
N TYR A 278 -69.42 -57.96 67.42
CA TYR A 278 -70.28 -57.38 68.45
C TYR A 278 -71.77 -57.58 68.13
N ASP A 279 -72.17 -57.37 66.88
CA ASP A 279 -73.55 -57.57 66.44
C ASP A 279 -73.95 -59.04 66.55
N ARG A 280 -73.03 -59.97 66.25
CA ARG A 280 -73.21 -61.41 66.48
C ARG A 280 -73.40 -61.74 67.96
N LEU A 281 -72.51 -61.26 68.83
CA LEU A 281 -72.64 -61.41 70.30
C LEU A 281 -73.94 -60.82 70.82
N LYS A 282 -74.38 -59.68 70.28
CA LYS A 282 -75.66 -59.04 70.63
C LYS A 282 -76.85 -59.91 70.20
N GLN A 283 -76.77 -60.53 69.03
CA GLN A 283 -77.77 -61.49 68.56
C GLN A 283 -77.79 -62.73 69.47
N GLU A 284 -76.64 -63.32 69.80
CA GLU A 284 -76.54 -64.45 70.73
C GLU A 284 -77.08 -64.09 72.12
N LEU A 285 -76.80 -62.89 72.63
CA LEU A 285 -77.36 -62.39 73.87
C LEU A 285 -78.89 -62.22 73.80
N ALA A 286 -79.43 -61.75 72.67
CA ALA A 286 -80.86 -61.64 72.46
C ALA A 286 -81.53 -63.01 72.39
N GLU A 287 -80.91 -63.98 71.73
CA GLU A 287 -81.33 -65.39 71.70
C GLU A 287 -81.31 -66.00 73.11
N MET A 288 -80.23 -65.81 73.87
CA MET A 288 -80.14 -66.24 75.27
C MET A 288 -81.19 -65.58 76.16
N LYS A 289 -81.49 -64.29 75.96
CA LYS A 289 -82.59 -63.59 76.65
C LYS A 289 -83.95 -64.13 76.24
N ALA A 290 -84.15 -64.46 74.97
CA ALA A 290 -85.38 -65.09 74.49
C ALA A 290 -85.56 -66.48 75.09
N GLN A 291 -84.51 -67.30 75.10
CA GLN A 291 -84.48 -68.61 75.76
C GLN A 291 -84.73 -68.49 77.27
N LEU A 292 -84.16 -67.48 77.95
CA LEU A 292 -84.44 -67.19 79.35
C LEU A 292 -85.91 -66.78 79.57
N ALA A 293 -86.47 -65.96 78.67
CA ALA A 293 -87.88 -65.58 78.73
C ALA A 293 -88.82 -66.75 78.43
N GLU A 294 -88.43 -67.66 77.54
CA GLU A 294 -89.11 -68.92 77.26
C GLU A 294 -89.06 -69.87 78.45
N ALA A 295 -87.89 -70.01 79.08
CA ALA A 295 -87.71 -70.75 80.32
C ALA A 295 -88.55 -70.13 81.45
N ARG A 296 -88.63 -68.79 81.55
CA ARG A 296 -89.54 -68.10 82.49
C ARG A 296 -91.01 -68.32 82.15
N ARG A 297 -91.40 -68.36 80.86
CA ARG A 297 -92.77 -68.73 80.44
C ARG A 297 -93.08 -70.20 80.71
N ALA A 298 -92.09 -71.10 80.59
CA ALA A 298 -92.23 -72.51 80.94
C ALA A 298 -92.37 -72.68 82.46
N VAL A 299 -91.57 -71.95 83.25
CA VAL A 299 -91.73 -71.86 84.71
C VAL A 299 -93.09 -71.27 85.07
N ALA A 300 -93.53 -70.19 84.40
CA ALA A 300 -94.86 -69.61 84.62
C ALA A 300 -95.99 -70.57 84.23
N LYS A 301 -95.83 -71.40 83.19
CA LYS A 301 -96.78 -72.48 82.84
C LYS A 301 -96.77 -73.61 83.86
N VAL A 302 -95.61 -73.95 84.43
CA VAL A 302 -95.53 -74.90 85.56
C VAL A 302 -96.16 -74.31 86.82
N ASP A 303 -96.02 -73.00 87.06
CA ASP A 303 -96.72 -72.27 88.12
C ASP A 303 -98.24 -72.19 87.85
N GLU A 304 -98.68 -72.06 86.59
CA GLU A 304 -100.09 -72.01 86.20
C GLU A 304 -100.75 -73.42 86.18
N GLU A 305 -99.99 -74.48 85.86
CA GLU A 305 -100.41 -75.89 86.02
C GLU A 305 -100.35 -76.37 87.48
N SER A 306 -99.54 -75.76 88.33
CA SER A 306 -99.53 -76.03 89.79
C SER A 306 -100.48 -75.13 90.60
N ALA A 307 -100.95 -74.00 90.05
CA ALA A 307 -101.95 -73.12 90.67
C ALA A 307 -103.42 -73.50 90.40
N ALA A 308 -103.69 -74.54 89.58
CA ALA A 308 -105.05 -75.08 89.38
C ALA A 308 -105.57 -75.92 90.58
N SER A 309 -104.80 -76.04 91.67
CA SER A 309 -105.25 -76.56 92.97
C SER A 309 -104.87 -75.59 94.09
N HIS A 310 -105.90 -75.03 94.73
CA HIS A 310 -105.89 -74.24 95.99
C HIS A 310 -105.73 -72.70 95.91
N SER A 311 -106.89 -72.04 95.77
CA SER A 311 -107.52 -71.15 96.78
C SER A 311 -106.74 -69.99 97.43
N SER A 312 -107.14 -68.77 97.00
CA SER A 312 -107.69 -67.66 97.81
C SER A 312 -106.77 -66.65 98.55
N LEU A 313 -107.02 -65.37 98.19
CA LEU A 313 -107.31 -64.20 99.06
C LEU A 313 -106.28 -63.05 99.19
N ALA A 314 -106.84 -61.83 99.04
CA ALA A 314 -106.46 -60.49 99.55
C ALA A 314 -105.32 -59.73 98.81
N GLN A 315 -105.58 -58.56 98.19
CA GLN A 315 -105.70 -57.20 98.79
C GLN A 315 -104.43 -56.86 99.63
N THR A 316 -103.68 -55.74 99.52
CA THR A 316 -104.02 -54.32 99.25
C THR A 316 -102.75 -53.43 99.39
N HIS A 317 -102.76 -52.20 98.83
CA HIS A 317 -102.04 -50.94 99.24
C HIS A 317 -100.49 -50.83 99.13
N LEU A 318 -99.94 -49.94 98.28
CA LEU A 318 -99.57 -48.50 98.43
C LEU A 318 -98.19 -48.21 99.03
N SER A 319 -97.51 -47.24 98.38
CA SER A 319 -96.61 -46.22 98.92
C SER A 319 -95.07 -46.42 98.90
N THR A 320 -94.45 -45.59 98.04
CA THR A 320 -93.36 -44.63 98.33
C THR A 320 -92.14 -45.05 99.17
N SER A 321 -90.92 -44.86 98.62
CA SER A 321 -89.98 -43.80 99.04
C SER A 321 -88.57 -44.00 98.46
N SER A 322 -88.04 -42.94 97.86
CA SER A 322 -86.60 -42.62 97.66
C SER A 322 -85.88 -42.51 99.03
N PRO A 323 -84.58 -42.12 99.22
CA PRO A 323 -83.65 -41.47 98.27
C PRO A 323 -82.13 -41.71 98.48
N THR A 324 -81.33 -40.97 97.69
CA THR A 324 -79.98 -40.37 97.99
C THR A 324 -78.77 -41.32 98.12
N LYS A 325 -77.56 -41.01 97.61
CA LYS A 325 -76.78 -39.76 97.74
C LYS A 325 -75.58 -39.79 96.74
N ALA A 326 -75.43 -38.77 95.87
CA ALA A 326 -74.35 -37.75 95.81
C ALA A 326 -72.90 -38.29 95.53
N VAL A 327 -72.25 -38.07 94.35
CA VAL A 327 -71.62 -36.83 93.78
C VAL A 327 -70.19 -36.59 94.37
N PRO A 328 -69.20 -35.93 93.72
CA PRO A 328 -68.92 -35.62 92.29
C PRO A 328 -67.43 -35.89 91.87
N ASP A 329 -67.03 -35.57 90.64
CA ASP A 329 -66.19 -34.37 90.40
C ASP A 329 -66.21 -33.91 88.94
N ALA A 330 -66.13 -32.59 88.77
CA ALA A 330 -66.19 -31.85 87.51
C ALA A 330 -64.85 -31.13 87.24
N VAL A 331 -64.82 -30.37 86.14
CA VAL A 331 -63.81 -29.39 85.62
C VAL A 331 -63.24 -29.91 84.28
N SER A 332 -63.15 -29.19 83.15
CA SER A 332 -63.62 -27.91 82.57
C SER A 332 -63.19 -27.95 81.07
N LEU A 333 -63.97 -27.48 80.08
CA LEU A 333 -63.89 -26.14 79.42
C LEU A 333 -62.44 -25.61 79.19
N ALA A 334 -62.00 -25.02 78.06
CA ALA A 334 -62.65 -24.45 76.88
C ALA A 334 -61.58 -23.97 75.85
N THR A 335 -62.00 -23.84 74.58
CA THR A 335 -61.76 -22.71 73.63
C THR A 335 -60.36 -22.18 73.29
N ASN A 336 -60.01 -22.14 71.99
CA ASN A 336 -59.91 -20.92 71.14
C ASN A 336 -58.97 -21.13 69.91
N GLY A 337 -59.44 -20.78 68.71
CA GLY A 337 -58.60 -20.04 67.73
C GLY A 337 -58.82 -18.52 67.93
N PRO A 338 -58.35 -17.58 67.08
CA PRO A 338 -57.69 -17.74 65.77
C PRO A 338 -56.50 -16.74 65.50
N SER A 339 -56.00 -16.78 64.25
CA SER A 339 -55.58 -15.64 63.41
C SER A 339 -54.14 -15.08 63.38
N ALA A 340 -53.75 -14.83 62.12
CA ALA A 340 -52.91 -13.75 61.56
C ALA A 340 -51.37 -13.86 61.50
N SER A 341 -50.89 -13.68 60.25
CA SER A 341 -49.53 -13.44 59.76
C SER A 341 -48.85 -12.21 60.40
N PRO A 342 -47.52 -12.01 60.22
CA PRO A 342 -47.06 -11.27 59.04
C PRO A 342 -45.68 -11.68 58.47
N THR A 343 -45.51 -11.35 57.19
CA THR A 343 -44.25 -11.16 56.44
C THR A 343 -43.30 -10.17 57.15
N PRO A 344 -41.99 -10.17 56.86
CA PRO A 344 -41.49 -9.03 56.08
C PRO A 344 -40.31 -9.29 55.11
N ALA A 345 -40.29 -8.43 54.09
CA ALA A 345 -39.16 -7.70 53.53
C ALA A 345 -38.21 -8.37 52.51
N GLU A 346 -38.48 -7.99 51.27
CA GLU A 346 -37.52 -7.67 50.20
C GLU A 346 -36.34 -6.81 50.69
N LYS A 347 -35.16 -7.05 50.09
CA LYS A 347 -34.15 -6.02 49.86
C LYS A 347 -33.56 -6.17 48.47
N GLU A 348 -34.12 -5.35 47.59
CA GLU A 348 -33.53 -4.78 46.39
C GLU A 348 -32.26 -3.98 46.76
N LYS A 349 -31.18 -4.17 46.01
CA LYS A 349 -30.19 -3.11 45.74
C LYS A 349 -29.50 -3.39 44.41
N ASP A 350 -30.00 -2.68 43.42
CA ASP A 350 -29.30 -2.37 42.19
C ASP A 350 -28.21 -1.30 42.41
N ASP A 351 -27.28 -1.33 41.45
CA ASP A 351 -26.50 -0.21 40.90
C ASP A 351 -25.29 0.36 41.69
N LYS A 352 -24.10 0.05 41.16
CA LYS A 352 -23.27 1.09 40.50
C LYS A 352 -22.20 0.49 39.60
N GLY A 353 -22.35 0.79 38.32
CA GLY A 353 -21.35 0.54 37.30
C GLY A 353 -20.15 1.50 37.33
N SER A 354 -19.14 1.04 36.57
CA SER A 354 -18.37 1.78 35.58
C SER A 354 -17.17 2.65 35.97
N SER A 355 -16.07 2.30 35.28
CA SER A 355 -15.05 3.20 34.71
C SER A 355 -14.02 3.81 35.65
N ASN A 356 -12.77 3.37 35.51
CA ASN A 356 -11.83 4.23 34.80
C ASN A 356 -10.70 3.47 34.09
N LYS A 357 -10.52 3.89 32.85
CA LYS A 357 -9.46 3.54 31.90
C LYS A 357 -8.47 4.70 31.94
N LYS A 358 -7.20 4.43 32.24
CA LYS A 358 -6.05 5.09 31.62
C LYS A 358 -4.82 4.24 31.81
#